data_AF-A0A932MJ36-F1
#
_entry.id   AF-A0A932MJ36-F1
#
_cell.length_a   1.000
_cell.length_b   1.000
_cell.length_c   1.000
_cell.angle_alpha   90.00
_cell.angle_beta   90.00
_cell.angle_gamma   90.00
#
_symmetry.space_group_name_H-M   'P 1'
#
loop_
_entity.id
_entity.type
_entity.pdbx_description
1 polymer ?
#
loop_
_entity_poly.entity_id
_entity_poly.type
_entity_poly.pdbx_seq_one_letter_code
_entity_poly.pdbx_strand_id
1 'polypeptide(L)' 'MNNKTGSISGFIFGVASFLLMFKLIVLDNIPPSDELAPGIVVLASFFNGLLFAFVGHWIQHHFRKKVTTTESE' A
#
# COMPACT_ATOMS: atom_id res chain seq x y z
N MET A 1 1.63 21.61 -10.51
CA MET A 1 0.91 20.33 -10.76
C MET A 1 -0.10 20.11 -9.64
N ASN A 2 -1.35 19.86 -9.99
CA ASN A 2 -2.44 19.58 -9.05
C ASN A 2 -2.11 18.38 -8.14
N ASN A 3 -1.77 18.66 -6.89
CA ASN A 3 -1.61 17.73 -5.75
C ASN A 3 -2.57 16.52 -5.72
N LYS A 4 -3.74 16.60 -6.35
CA LYS A 4 -4.69 15.49 -6.55
C LYS A 4 -4.13 14.31 -7.36
N THR A 5 -3.29 14.55 -8.37
CA THR A 5 -2.78 13.49 -9.26
C THR A 5 -1.82 12.54 -8.54
N GLY A 6 -0.95 13.08 -7.67
CA GLY A 6 -0.04 12.25 -6.86
C GLY A 6 -0.75 11.43 -5.78
N SER A 7 -1.84 11.95 -5.23
CA SER A 7 -2.65 11.22 -4.24
C SER A 7 -3.41 10.06 -4.87
N ILE A 8 -3.93 10.25 -6.09
CA ILE A 8 -4.67 9.21 -6.83
C ILE A 8 -3.73 8.11 -7.32
N SER A 9 -2.56 8.46 -7.87
CA SER A 9 -1.60 7.45 -8.32
C SER A 9 -1.04 6.61 -7.17
N GLY A 10 -0.77 7.23 -6.01
CA GLY A 10 -0.36 6.51 -4.80
C GLY A 10 -1.44 5.57 -4.28
N PHE A 11 -2.71 5.99 -4.32
CA PHE A 11 -3.84 5.14 -3.94
C PHE A 11 -3.98 3.93 -4.89
N ILE A 12 -3.95 4.16 -6.21
CA ILE A 12 -4.06 3.07 -7.21
C ILE A 12 -2.91 2.08 -7.04
N PHE A 13 -1.68 2.57 -6.86
CA PHE A 13 -0.51 1.72 -6.69
C PHE A 13 -0.56 0.90 -5.39
N GLY A 14 -1.02 1.52 -4.30
CA GLY A 14 -1.23 0.84 -3.01
C GLY A 14 -2.31 -0.25 -3.09
N VAL A 15 -3.46 0.06 -3.69
CA VAL A 15 -4.56 -0.90 -3.87
C VAL A 15 -4.15 -2.06 -4.77
N ALA A 16 -3.46 -1.78 -5.89
CA ALA A 16 -2.97 -2.82 -6.79
C ALA A 16 -1.97 -3.76 -6.10
N SER A 17 -1.03 -3.19 -5.33
CA SER A 17 -0.05 -3.98 -4.57
C SER A 17 -0.70 -4.81 -3.47
N PHE A 18 -1.68 -4.24 -2.76
CA PHE A 18 -2.47 -4.96 -1.75
C PHE A 18 -3.19 -6.17 -2.35
N LEU A 19 -3.92 -5.97 -3.45
CA LEU A 19 -4.67 -7.03 -4.12
C LEU A 19 -3.76 -8.13 -4.67
N LEU A 20 -2.58 -7.76 -5.17
CA LEU A 20 -1.60 -8.71 -5.67
C LEU A 20 -1.00 -9.57 -4.54
N MET A 21 -0.62 -8.95 -3.42
CA MET A 21 -0.17 -9.68 -2.22
C MET A 21 -1.28 -10.57 -1.66
N PHE A 22 -2.52 -10.07 -1.62
CA PHE A 22 -3.67 -10.85 -1.19
C PHE A 22 -3.87 -12.09 -2.07
N LYS A 23 -3.81 -11.94 -3.39
CA LYS A 23 -3.93 -13.05 -4.33
C LYS A 23 -2.84 -14.10 -4.12
N LEU A 24 -1.57 -13.68 -4.03
CA LEU A 24 -0.44 -14.62 -3.93
C LEU A 24 -0.38 -15.33 -2.57
N ILE A 25 -0.62 -14.61 -1.47
CA ILE A 25 -0.48 -15.18 -0.13
C ILE A 25 -1.72 -15.97 0.29
N VAL A 26 -2.92 -15.44 0.00
CA VAL A 26 -4.18 -16.04 0.47
C VAL A 26 -4.77 -16.97 -0.57
N LEU A 27 -4.90 -16.49 -1.82
CA LEU A 27 -5.71 -17.18 -2.82
C LEU A 27 -4.98 -18.36 -3.49
N ASP A 28 -3.65 -18.29 -3.60
CA ASP A 28 -2.83 -19.33 -4.25
C ASP A 28 -2.41 -20.46 -3.29
N ASN A 29 -2.48 -20.22 -1.97
CA ASN A 29 -2.03 -21.17 -0.95
C ASN A 29 -3.17 -21.88 -0.21
N ILE A 30 -4.44 -21.55 -0.47
CA ILE A 30 -5.59 -22.14 0.20
C ILE A 30 -6.44 -22.90 -0.84
N PRO A 31 -6.67 -24.22 -0.67
CA PRO A 31 -7.56 -24.96 -1.55
C PRO A 31 -8.99 -24.39 -1.43
N PRO A 32 -9.76 -24.32 -2.53
CA PRO A 32 -11.07 -23.65 -2.58
C PRO A 32 -12.13 -24.23 -1.62
N SER A 33 -11.84 -25.38 -1.00
CA SER A 33 -12.66 -26.06 0.00
C SER A 33 -12.40 -25.62 1.44
N ASP A 34 -11.22 -25.07 1.74
CA ASP A 34 -10.92 -24.49 3.04
C ASP A 34 -11.42 -23.04 3.01
N GLU A 35 -12.66 -22.86 3.49
CA GLU A 35 -13.28 -21.56 3.69
C GLU A 35 -12.28 -20.62 4.36
N LEU A 36 -11.79 -19.63 3.58
CA LEU A 36 -10.89 -18.56 3.99
C LEU A 36 -11.05 -18.30 5.49
N ALA A 37 -10.08 -18.71 6.34
CA ALA A 37 -10.18 -18.47 7.78
C ALA A 37 -10.30 -16.95 7.99
N PRO A 38 -11.52 -16.41 8.25
CA PRO A 38 -11.79 -15.01 7.94
C PRO A 38 -10.92 -14.08 8.80
N GLY A 39 -10.58 -14.54 10.00
CA GLY A 39 -9.71 -13.83 10.93
C GLY A 39 -8.28 -13.64 10.42
N ILE A 40 -7.69 -14.63 9.73
CA ILE A 40 -6.31 -14.54 9.21
C ILE A 40 -6.23 -13.54 8.06
N VAL A 41 -7.25 -13.53 7.21
CA VAL A 41 -7.34 -12.57 6.10
C VAL A 41 -7.52 -11.15 6.61
N VAL A 42 -8.35 -10.95 7.64
CA VAL A 42 -8.53 -9.64 8.28
C VAL A 42 -7.23 -9.17 8.96
N LEU A 43 -6.53 -10.06 9.68
CA LEU A 43 -5.24 -9.76 10.29
C LEU A 43 -4.17 -9.40 9.25
N ALA A 44 -4.04 -10.19 8.20
CA ALA A 44 -3.12 -9.92 7.11
C ALA A 44 -3.44 -8.57 6.44
N SER A 45 -4.74 -8.28 6.25
CA SER A 45 -5.17 -7.01 5.67
C SER A 45 -4.83 -5.81 6.57
N PHE A 46 -4.99 -5.97 7.90
CA PHE A 46 -4.65 -4.95 8.87
C PHE A 46 -3.14 -4.66 8.90
N PHE A 47 -2.30 -5.70 8.96
CA PHE A 47 -0.84 -5.54 8.90
C PHE A 47 -0.38 -4.95 7.58
N ASN A 48 -0.98 -5.35 6.46
CA ASN A 48 -0.62 -4.81 5.16
C ASN A 48 -0.99 -3.32 5.07
N GLY A 49 -2.19 -2.93 5.53
CA GLY A 49 -2.61 -1.54 5.62
C GLY A 49 -1.68 -0.68 6.48
N LEU A 50 -1.24 -1.19 7.64
CA LEU A 50 -0.29 -0.51 8.51
C LEU A 50 1.07 -0.32 7.83
N LEU A 51 1.56 -1.33 7.12
CA LEU A 51 2.84 -1.30 6.42
C LEU A 51 2.82 -0.30 5.26
N PHE A 52 1.73 -0.28 4.48
CA PHE A 52 1.53 0.71 3.42
C PHE A 52 1.38 2.14 3.95
N ALA A 53 0.69 2.33 5.08
CA ALA A 53 0.59 3.65 5.71
C ALA A 53 1.96 4.15 6.18
N PHE A 54 2.77 3.27 6.77
CA PHE A 54 4.14 3.60 7.19
C PHE A 54 5.04 3.95 6.00
N VAL A 55 5.03 3.13 4.96
CA VAL A 55 5.80 3.37 3.73
C VAL A 55 5.34 4.66 3.04
N GLY A 56 4.03 4.89 2.96
CA GLY A 56 3.45 6.12 2.41
C GLY A 56 3.90 7.37 3.18
N HIS A 57 3.84 7.32 4.52
CA HIS A 57 4.33 8.42 5.37
C HIS A 57 5.83 8.67 5.17
N TRP A 58 6.65 7.60 5.06
CA TRP A 58 8.08 7.70 4.85
C TRP A 58 8.42 8.30 3.47
N ILE A 59 7.77 7.81 2.41
CA ILE A 59 7.90 8.35 1.05
C ILE A 59 7.48 9.82 1.04
N GLN A 60 6.33 10.17 1.62
CA GLN A 60 5.83 11.54 1.65
C GLN A 60 6.80 12.46 2.42
N HIS A 61 7.38 12.02 3.53
CA HIS A 61 8.39 12.77 4.26
C HIS A 61 9.67 12.98 3.44
N HIS A 62 10.13 11.96 2.70
CA HIS A 62 11.34 12.01 1.90
C HIS A 62 11.19 12.92 0.67
N PHE A 63 10.05 12.85 -0.03
CA PHE A 63 9.78 13.72 -1.18
C PHE A 63 9.48 15.17 -0.77
N ARG A 64 8.87 15.40 0.40
CA ARG A 64 8.64 16.76 0.91
C ARG A 64 9.93 17.49 1.26
N LYS A 65 11.02 16.76 1.56
CA LYS A 65 12.36 17.35 1.78
C LYS A 65 13.06 17.78 0.48
N LYS A 66 12.83 17.10 -0.64
CA LYS A 66 13.50 17.45 -1.91
C LYS A 66 12.97 18.75 -2.55
N VAL A 67 11.70 19.06 -2.38
CA VAL A 67 11.10 20.27 -2.99
C VAL A 67 11.69 21.56 -2.41
N THR A 68 12.05 21.57 -1.12
CA THR A 68 12.63 22.73 -0.43
C THR A 68 14.13 22.95 -0.69
N THR A 69 14.83 22.04 -1.38
CA THR A 69 16.28 22.16 -1.64
C THR A 69 16.57 22.56 -3.09
N THR A 70 15.62 22.37 -4.00
CA THR A 70 15.74 22.80 -5.41
C THR A 70 15.33 24.25 -5.68
N GLU A 71 14.92 25.02 -4.67
CA GLU A 71 14.69 26.47 -4.79
C GLU A 71 15.89 27.30 -4.33
N SER A 72 17.01 26.66 -3.98
CA SER A 72 18.23 27.32 -3.48
C SER A 72 19.49 26.98 -4.29
N GLU A 73 19.37 26.84 -5.61
CA GLU A 73 20.48 26.98 -6.57
C GLU A 73 20.05 27.79 -7.79
#